data_AF-A0A4Z1CUH1-F1
#
_entry.id   AF-A0A4Z1CUH1-F1
#
_cell.length_a   1.000
_cell.length_b   1.000
_cell.length_c   1.000
_cell.angle_alpha   90.00
_cell.angle_beta   90.00
_cell.angle_gamma   90.00
#
_symmetry.space_group_name_H-M   'P 1'
#
loop_
_entity.id
_entity.type
_entity.pdbx_description
1 polymer ?
#
loop_
_entity_poly.entity_id
_entity_poly.type
_entity_poly.pdbx_seq_one_letter_code
_entity_poly.pdbx_strand_id
1 'polypeptide(L)'
;MTEDLWSLLRLTHEVQRMCDDLRVSDAAGTTTVEQEREYRLCRAALAQRHLAAAADTGSDPEDARRDAELTAQLLWKHDTLHGGHRGPLPASHPTWNVSNLDRYVRQEAEAAGLNPH
;
A
#
# COMPACT_ATOMS: atom_id res chain seq x y z
N MET A 1 -22.17 -4.00 19.18
CA MET A 1 -21.44 -2.77 18.77
C MET A 1 -20.04 -3.15 18.31
N THR A 2 -19.93 -3.94 17.23
CA THR A 2 -18.67 -4.47 16.68
C THR A 2 -18.55 -4.17 15.17
N GLU A 3 -19.54 -3.50 14.60
CA GLU A 3 -19.58 -3.13 13.17
C GLU A 3 -18.81 -1.84 12.87
N ASP A 4 -18.30 -1.12 13.88
CA ASP A 4 -17.80 0.25 13.70
C ASP A 4 -16.29 0.33 13.44
N LEU A 5 -15.49 -0.61 13.94
CA LEU A 5 -14.02 -0.58 13.77
C LEU A 5 -13.56 -1.08 12.39
N TRP A 6 -14.21 -2.13 11.87
CA TRP A 6 -13.98 -2.63 10.51
C TRP A 6 -14.53 -1.69 9.43
N SER A 7 -15.54 -0.89 9.77
CA SER A 7 -16.06 0.18 8.91
C SER A 7 -15.13 1.41 8.88
N LEU A 8 -14.47 1.73 10.00
CA LEU A 8 -13.39 2.72 10.08
C LEU A 8 -12.13 2.30 9.30
N LEU A 9 -11.85 0.99 9.17
CA LEU A 9 -10.71 0.48 8.39
C LEU A 9 -10.96 0.43 6.87
N ARG A 10 -12.23 0.27 6.44
CA ARG A 10 -12.62 0.36 5.02
C ARG A 10 -12.51 1.79 4.45
N LEU A 11 -12.32 2.79 5.32
CA LEU A 11 -12.32 4.19 4.94
C LEU A 11 -11.24 4.91 5.77
N THR A 12 -10.07 5.22 5.22
CA THR A 12 -10.06 6.55 4.62
C THR A 12 -10.93 6.49 3.39
N HIS A 13 -12.06 7.18 3.42
CA HIS A 13 -13.06 7.19 2.35
C HIS A 13 -12.45 7.43 0.96
N GLU A 14 -11.31 8.09 0.96
CA GLU A 14 -10.43 8.30 -0.18
C GLU A 14 -9.84 7.00 -0.75
N VAL A 15 -9.41 6.03 0.05
CA VAL A 15 -8.84 4.76 -0.44
C VAL A 15 -9.91 3.89 -1.09
N GLN A 16 -11.10 3.80 -0.49
CA GLN A 16 -12.21 3.06 -1.09
C GLN A 16 -12.67 3.72 -2.38
N ARG A 17 -12.81 5.06 -2.37
CA ARG A 17 -13.11 5.85 -3.57
C ARG A 17 -12.05 5.66 -4.67
N MET A 18 -10.77 5.70 -4.32
CA MET A 18 -9.68 5.46 -5.27
C MET A 18 -9.71 4.03 -5.81
N CYS A 19 -10.04 3.02 -5.00
CA CYS A 19 -10.21 1.64 -5.46
C CYS A 19 -11.37 1.51 -6.45
N ASP A 20 -12.49 2.17 -6.16
CA ASP A 20 -13.68 2.13 -7.01
C ASP A 20 -13.44 2.87 -8.33
N ASP A 21 -12.79 4.05 -8.29
CA ASP A 21 -12.41 4.83 -9.46
C ASP A 21 -11.41 4.08 -10.36
N LEU A 22 -10.42 3.40 -9.76
CA LEU A 22 -9.43 2.61 -10.49
C LEU A 22 -10.06 1.37 -11.14
N ARG A 23 -10.99 0.70 -10.44
CA ARG A 23 -11.69 -0.47 -10.97
C ARG A 23 -12.58 -0.11 -12.16
N VAL A 24 -13.23 1.05 -12.11
CA VAL A 24 -14.02 1.57 -13.24
C VAL A 24 -13.10 1.94 -14.42
N SER A 25 -11.94 2.54 -14.15
CA SER A 25 -10.93 2.90 -15.17
C SER A 25 -10.26 1.68 -15.81
N ASP A 26 -9.92 0.65 -15.04
CA ASP A 26 -9.27 -0.58 -15.52
C ASP A 26 -10.20 -1.38 -16.45
N ALA A 27 -11.48 -1.47 -16.10
CA ALA A 27 -12.50 -2.06 -16.95
C ALA A 27 -12.69 -1.29 -18.28
N ALA A 28 -12.38 0.01 -18.29
CA ALA A 28 -12.40 0.85 -19.48
C ALA A 28 -11.05 0.85 -20.25
N GLY A 29 -10.00 0.22 -19.70
CA GLY A 29 -8.65 0.20 -20.28
C GLY A 29 -7.91 1.54 -20.19
N THR A 30 -8.29 2.43 -19.27
CA THR A 30 -7.78 3.81 -19.16
C THR A 30 -6.78 4.02 -18.01
N THR A 31 -6.45 2.98 -17.25
CA THR A 31 -5.55 3.09 -16.09
C THR A 31 -4.13 3.43 -16.51
N THR A 32 -3.62 4.56 -16.04
CA THR A 32 -2.23 4.96 -16.28
C THR A 32 -1.28 4.31 -15.27
N VAL A 33 0.02 4.26 -15.63
CA VAL A 33 1.09 3.74 -14.76
C VAL A 33 1.11 4.47 -13.40
N GLU A 34 0.86 5.79 -13.41
CA GLU A 34 0.82 6.61 -12.20
C GLU A 34 -0.37 6.26 -11.30
N GLN A 35 -1.53 5.97 -11.89
CA GLN A 35 -2.71 5.54 -11.14
C GLN A 35 -2.51 4.15 -10.54
N GLU A 36 -1.95 3.22 -11.32
CA GLU A 36 -1.62 1.88 -10.83
C GLU A 36 -0.57 1.92 -9.71
N ARG A 37 0.37 2.86 -9.80
CA ARG A 37 1.34 3.14 -8.73
C ARG A 37 0.68 3.62 -7.46
N GLU A 38 -0.16 4.66 -7.55
CA GLU A 38 -0.87 5.24 -6.42
C GLU A 38 -1.66 4.16 -5.68
N TYR A 39 -2.38 3.32 -6.43
CA TYR A 39 -3.11 2.18 -5.90
C TYR A 39 -2.21 1.23 -5.11
N ARG A 40 -1.09 0.79 -5.71
CA ARG A 40 -0.16 -0.12 -5.04
C ARG A 40 0.44 0.50 -3.77
N LEU A 41 0.71 1.80 -3.78
CA LEU A 41 1.26 2.52 -2.63
C LEU A 41 0.24 2.56 -1.49
N CYS A 42 -1.00 2.98 -1.76
CA CYS A 42 -2.06 2.99 -0.76
C CYS A 42 -2.30 1.59 -0.17
N ARG A 43 -2.32 0.56 -1.01
CA ARG A 43 -2.49 -0.83 -0.57
C ARG A 43 -1.34 -1.31 0.32
N ALA A 44 -0.09 -1.00 -0.06
CA ALA A 44 1.09 -1.38 0.71
C ALA A 44 1.12 -0.68 2.07
N ALA A 45 0.83 0.62 2.11
CA ALA A 45 0.74 1.38 3.35
C ALA A 45 -0.37 0.84 4.28
N LEU A 46 -1.54 0.50 3.73
CA LEU A 46 -2.64 -0.10 4.49
C LEU A 46 -2.26 -1.47 5.07
N ALA A 47 -1.65 -2.34 4.27
CA ALA A 47 -1.26 -3.67 4.72
C ALA A 47 -0.24 -3.62 5.87
N GLN A 48 0.69 -2.66 5.84
CA GLN A 48 1.61 -2.42 6.96
C GLN A 48 0.91 -1.94 8.24
N ARG A 49 -0.08 -1.06 8.10
CA ARG A 49 -0.89 -0.62 9.25
C ARG A 49 -1.68 -1.79 9.82
N HIS A 50 -2.23 -2.64 8.97
CA HIS A 50 -2.96 -3.84 9.40
C HIS A 50 -2.05 -4.80 10.18
N LEU A 51 -0.80 -5.00 9.75
CA LEU A 51 0.18 -5.78 10.51
C LEU A 51 0.39 -5.22 11.92
N ALA A 52 0.50 -3.89 12.07
CA ALA A 52 0.65 -3.26 13.39
C ALA A 52 -0.59 -3.42 14.28
N ALA A 53 -1.79 -3.49 13.68
CA ALA A 53 -3.06 -3.62 14.38
C ALA A 53 -3.56 -5.07 14.53
N ALA A 54 -2.88 -6.07 13.94
CA ALA A 54 -3.38 -7.44 13.84
C ALA A 54 -3.72 -8.07 15.20
N ALA A 55 -2.92 -7.77 16.23
CA ALA A 55 -3.16 -8.23 17.60
C ALA A 55 -4.42 -7.61 18.22
N ASP A 56 -4.72 -6.34 17.92
CA ASP A 56 -5.86 -5.61 18.46
C ASP A 56 -7.17 -5.96 17.74
N THR A 57 -7.09 -6.37 16.46
CA THR A 57 -8.25 -6.73 15.63
C THR A 57 -8.60 -8.22 15.69
N GLY A 58 -7.78 -9.04 16.37
CA GLY A 58 -7.94 -10.49 16.39
C GLY A 58 -7.65 -11.15 15.04
N SER A 59 -6.93 -10.47 14.16
CA SER A 59 -6.48 -11.01 12.88
C SER A 59 -5.22 -11.88 13.09
N ASP A 60 -5.01 -12.89 12.24
CA ASP A 60 -3.79 -13.68 12.29
C ASP A 60 -2.58 -12.79 11.90
N PRO A 61 -1.61 -12.59 12.81
CA PRO A 61 -0.43 -11.77 12.53
C PRO A 61 0.42 -12.30 11.37
N GLU A 62 0.46 -13.61 11.17
CA GLU A 62 1.25 -14.23 10.09
C GLU A 62 0.59 -14.00 8.73
N ASP A 63 -0.73 -14.05 8.64
CA ASP A 63 -1.45 -13.73 7.41
C ASP A 63 -1.31 -12.23 7.09
N ALA A 64 -1.50 -11.35 8.08
CA ALA A 64 -1.30 -9.91 7.92
C ALA A 64 0.13 -9.56 7.47
N ARG A 65 1.13 -10.29 7.99
CA ARG A 65 2.53 -10.14 7.58
C ARG A 65 2.74 -10.55 6.13
N ARG A 66 2.22 -11.71 5.70
CA ARG A 66 2.36 -12.16 4.30
C ARG A 66 1.71 -11.19 3.33
N ASP A 67 0.54 -10.66 3.67
CA ASP A 67 -0.15 -9.68 2.85
C ASP A 67 0.65 -8.36 2.74
N ALA A 68 1.21 -7.88 3.86
CA ALA A 68 2.06 -6.70 3.87
C ALA A 68 3.33 -6.90 3.03
N GLU A 69 4.01 -8.03 3.19
CA GLU A 69 5.22 -8.37 2.43
C GLU A 69 4.93 -8.52 0.93
N LEU A 70 3.86 -9.22 0.55
CA LEU A 70 3.47 -9.38 -0.85
C LEU A 70 3.14 -8.04 -1.50
N THR A 71 2.39 -7.19 -0.80
CA THR A 71 1.97 -5.89 -1.35
C THR A 71 3.16 -4.94 -1.48
N ALA A 72 4.09 -4.94 -0.51
CA ALA A 72 5.34 -4.20 -0.58
C ALA A 72 6.20 -4.64 -1.77
N GLN A 73 6.30 -5.95 -2.02
CA GLN A 73 7.01 -6.50 -3.19
C GLN A 73 6.38 -6.06 -4.52
N LEU A 74 5.05 -6.04 -4.61
CA LEU A 74 4.36 -5.63 -5.84
C LEU A 74 4.58 -4.15 -6.15
N LEU A 75 4.50 -3.27 -5.13
CA LEU A 75 4.82 -1.86 -5.29
C LEU A 75 6.28 -1.68 -5.74
N TRP A 76 7.23 -2.31 -5.04
CA TRP A 76 8.65 -2.17 -5.35
C TRP A 76 9.00 -2.65 -6.78
N LYS A 77 8.44 -3.79 -7.21
CA LYS A 77 8.63 -4.31 -8.57
C LYS A 77 8.05 -3.37 -9.62
N HIS A 78 6.85 -2.87 -9.38
CA HIS A 78 6.22 -1.90 -10.29
C HIS A 78 7.10 -0.65 -10.43
N ASP A 79 7.51 -0.09 -9.30
CA ASP A 79 8.30 1.13 -9.23
C ASP A 79 9.69 0.95 -9.86
N THR A 80 10.29 -0.24 -9.71
CA THR A 80 11.53 -0.59 -10.41
C THR A 80 11.33 -0.69 -11.93
N LEU A 81 10.21 -1.27 -12.38
CA LEU A 81 9.91 -1.47 -13.80
C LEU A 81 9.59 -0.16 -14.52
N HIS A 82 8.84 0.72 -13.86
CA HIS A 82 8.32 1.96 -14.46
C HIS A 82 9.06 3.22 -14.01
N GLY A 83 10.08 3.09 -13.17
CA GLY A 83 10.83 4.23 -12.61
C GLY A 83 10.03 5.07 -11.59
N GLY A 84 8.88 4.57 -11.13
CA GLY A 84 8.02 5.26 -10.19
C GLY A 84 8.65 5.34 -8.80
N HIS A 85 8.78 6.53 -8.22
CA HIS A 85 9.13 6.75 -6.82
C HIS A 85 8.75 8.18 -6.43
N ARG A 86 8.50 8.42 -5.16
CA ARG A 86 8.27 9.75 -4.58
C ARG A 86 9.29 10.08 -3.49
N GLY A 87 9.77 9.06 -2.79
CA GLY A 87 10.75 9.24 -1.73
C GLY A 87 12.17 9.50 -2.25
N PRO A 88 13.09 9.88 -1.34
CA PRO A 88 14.45 10.27 -1.68
C PRO A 88 15.28 9.15 -2.32
N LEU A 89 14.96 7.88 -2.04
CA LEU A 89 15.67 6.74 -2.61
C LEU A 89 14.75 6.01 -3.61
N PRO A 90 15.12 5.95 -4.90
CA PRO A 90 14.32 5.26 -5.90
C PRO A 90 14.23 3.76 -5.63
N ALA A 91 13.20 3.09 -6.16
CA ALA A 91 13.02 1.64 -6.01
C ALA A 91 14.22 0.82 -6.52
N SER A 92 14.93 1.31 -7.53
CA SER A 92 16.15 0.68 -8.07
C SER A 92 17.38 0.85 -7.19
N HIS A 93 17.31 1.61 -6.10
CA HIS A 93 18.44 1.85 -5.23
C HIS A 93 18.91 0.55 -4.55
N PRO A 94 20.23 0.24 -4.52
CA PRO A 94 20.75 -1.04 -4.00
C PRO A 94 20.45 -1.32 -2.52
N THR A 95 20.04 -0.30 -1.77
CA THR A 95 19.64 -0.47 -0.36
C THR A 95 18.34 -1.26 -0.21
N TRP A 96 17.49 -1.31 -1.25
CA TRP A 96 16.22 -2.02 -1.22
C TRP A 96 16.39 -3.47 -1.64
N ASN A 97 15.83 -4.38 -0.85
CA ASN A 97 15.77 -5.80 -1.15
C ASN A 97 14.56 -6.42 -0.45
N VAL A 98 14.26 -7.68 -0.78
CA VAL A 98 13.07 -8.38 -0.29
C VAL A 98 12.92 -8.42 1.24
N SER A 99 14.00 -8.30 2.01
CA SER A 99 13.93 -8.36 3.48
C SER A 99 13.69 -7.00 4.15
N ASN A 100 13.67 -5.89 3.40
CA ASN A 100 13.50 -4.54 3.95
C ASN A 100 12.53 -3.64 3.16
N LEU A 101 11.68 -4.24 2.32
CA LEU A 101 10.68 -3.48 1.56
C LEU A 101 9.64 -2.80 2.46
N ASP A 102 9.54 -3.20 3.73
CA ASP A 102 8.70 -2.49 4.68
C ASP A 102 9.14 -1.02 4.81
N ARG A 103 10.45 -0.79 4.86
CA ARG A 103 11.06 0.55 4.94
C ARG A 103 10.88 1.35 3.65
N TYR A 104 10.95 0.67 2.51
CA TYR A 104 10.67 1.28 1.20
C TYR A 104 9.25 1.84 1.17
N VAL A 105 8.26 1.03 1.53
CA VAL A 105 6.85 1.46 1.56
C VAL A 105 6.63 2.61 2.55
N ARG A 106 7.29 2.60 3.73
CA ARG A 106 7.19 3.72 4.68
C ARG A 106 7.72 5.02 4.08
N GLN A 107 8.86 4.98 3.40
CA GLN A 107 9.41 6.15 2.72
C GLN A 107 8.43 6.70 1.68
N GLU A 108 7.89 5.81 0.84
CA GLU A 108 6.96 6.21 -0.21
C GLU A 108 5.64 6.73 0.36
N ALA A 109 5.15 6.13 1.45
CA ALA A 109 3.94 6.55 2.14
C ALA A 109 4.15 7.92 2.79
N GLU A 110 5.29 8.16 3.46
CA GLU A 110 5.66 9.44 4.04
C GLU A 110 5.76 10.53 2.96
N ALA A 111 6.45 10.25 1.85
CA ALA A 111 6.57 11.18 0.73
C ALA A 111 5.22 11.48 0.05
N ALA A 112 4.26 10.56 0.13
CA ALA A 112 2.90 10.75 -0.35
C ALA A 112 1.94 11.36 0.70
N GLY A 113 2.41 11.66 1.92
CA GLY A 113 1.57 12.19 3.00
C GLY A 113 0.59 11.17 3.59
N LEU A 114 0.81 9.87 3.37
CA LEU A 114 -0.01 8.76 3.87
C LEU A 114 0.38 8.33 5.31
N ASN A 115 1.13 9.17 6.03
CA ASN A 115 1.59 8.87 7.38
C ASN A 115 0.39 8.68 8.34
N PRO A 116 0.40 7.63 9.17
CA PRO A 116 -0.53 7.53 10.27
C PRO A 116 -0.12 8.54 11.34
N HIS A 117 -1.02 9.48 11.64
CA HIS A 117 -1.05 10.13 12.95
C HIS A 117 -1.54 9.13 14.01
#